data_AF-A0A2I0W8F7-F1
#
_entry.id   AF-A0A2I0W8F7-F1
#
_cell.length_a   1.000
_cell.length_b   1.000
_cell.length_c   1.000
_cell.angle_alpha   90.00
_cell.angle_beta   90.00
_cell.angle_gamma   90.00
#
_symmetry.space_group_name_H-M   'P 1'
#
loop_
_entity.id
_entity.type
_entity.pdbx_description
1 polymer ?
#
loop_
_entity_poly.entity_id
_entity_poly.type
_entity_poly.pdbx_seq_one_letter_code
_entity_poly.pdbx_strand_id
1 'polypeptide(L)'
;MIPVAANDVAFSIHAVLLTVFTLLQVLIYDRGNQNVSKSCILISSATWAAALVCLIVAWPKLSWLWLISVFNTIQVVMTAIKYIPQAFMNFKRKSTVGWSIGNILLDLTGGLLNFVQMAVQSVDQNTWVNFYGNIGKTLLSLVYFLFNGFLSPCKRITTVFQIH
;
A
#
# COMPACT_ATOMS: atom_id res chain seq x y z
N MET A 1 -18.00 -19.41 -4.01
CA MET A 1 -17.83 -17.96 -4.24
C MET A 1 -17.77 -17.32 -2.86
N ILE A 2 -16.64 -16.70 -2.49
CA ILE A 2 -16.54 -16.02 -1.19
C ILE A 2 -17.16 -14.63 -1.40
N PRO A 3 -18.29 -14.30 -0.76
CA PRO A 3 -18.90 -13.00 -0.90
C PRO A 3 -17.94 -11.93 -0.39
N VAL A 4 -17.90 -10.76 -1.06
CA VAL A 4 -17.15 -9.61 -0.57
C VAL A 4 -17.73 -9.25 0.79
N ALA A 5 -16.91 -9.36 1.83
CA ALA A 5 -17.36 -9.16 3.18
C ALA A 5 -17.55 -7.65 3.47
N ALA A 6 -18.52 -7.30 4.31
CA ALA A 6 -18.86 -5.90 4.58
C ALA A 6 -17.67 -5.11 5.18
N ASN A 7 -16.78 -5.79 5.90
CA ASN A 7 -15.54 -5.23 6.42
C ASN A 7 -14.55 -4.84 5.32
N ASP A 8 -14.44 -5.60 4.22
CA ASP A 8 -13.62 -5.23 3.06
C ASP A 8 -14.12 -3.92 2.42
N VAL A 9 -15.45 -3.73 2.37
CA VAL A 9 -16.07 -2.51 1.85
C VAL A 9 -15.84 -1.33 2.78
N ALA A 10 -16.09 -1.50 4.08
CA ALA A 10 -15.88 -0.45 5.08
C ALA A 10 -14.42 0.01 5.13
N PHE A 11 -13.47 -0.94 5.09
CA PHE A 11 -12.04 -0.64 5.03
C PHE A 11 -11.67 0.14 3.77
N SER A 12 -12.22 -0.24 2.61
CA SER A 12 -11.96 0.45 1.34
C SER A 12 -12.52 1.88 1.34
N ILE A 13 -13.72 2.11 1.89
CA ILE A 13 -14.30 3.46 2.03
C ILE A 13 -13.42 4.32 2.93
N HIS A 14 -13.01 3.79 4.08
CA HIS A 14 -12.11 4.49 4.99
C HIS A 14 -10.77 4.86 4.32
N ALA A 15 -10.18 3.92 3.57
CA ALA A 15 -8.95 4.17 2.82
C ALA A 15 -9.11 5.28 1.76
N VAL A 16 -10.23 5.30 1.04
CA VAL A 16 -10.52 6.37 0.07
C VAL A 16 -10.65 7.73 0.77
N LEU A 17 -11.36 7.80 1.90
CA LEU A 17 -11.52 9.04 2.66
C LEU A 17 -10.17 9.60 3.15
N LEU A 18 -9.31 8.74 3.70
CA LEU A 18 -7.96 9.14 4.10
C LEU A 18 -7.08 9.56 2.91
N THR A 19 -7.24 8.89 1.76
CA THR A 19 -6.52 9.26 0.53
C THR A 19 -6.98 10.63 0.02
N VAL A 20 -8.28 10.94 0.07
CA VAL A 20 -8.80 12.26 -0.29
C VAL A 20 -8.28 13.32 0.67
N PHE A 21 -8.30 13.04 1.98
CA PHE A 21 -7.78 13.97 2.99
C PHE A 21 -6.29 14.28 2.77
N THR A 22 -5.47 13.26 2.52
CA THR A 22 -4.03 13.45 2.25
C THR A 22 -3.78 14.18 0.93
N LEU A 23 -4.58 13.94 -0.11
CA LEU A 23 -4.52 14.72 -1.35
C LEU A 23 -4.81 16.21 -1.12
N LEU A 24 -5.83 16.52 -0.31
CA LEU A 24 -6.14 17.90 0.07
C LEU A 24 -4.99 18.54 0.85
N GLN A 25 -4.38 17.81 1.80
CA GLN A 25 -3.19 18.30 2.50
C GLN A 25 -2.05 18.63 1.53
N VAL A 26 -1.81 17.78 0.52
CA VAL A 26 -0.78 18.03 -0.50
C VAL A 26 -1.11 19.24 -1.38
N LEU A 27 -2.38 19.60 -1.56
CA LEU A 27 -2.79 20.82 -2.28
C LEU A 27 -2.66 22.10 -1.43
N ILE A 28 -2.86 22.00 -0.11
CA ILE A 28 -2.87 23.16 0.81
C ILE A 28 -1.48 23.48 1.36
N TYR A 29 -0.67 22.45 1.68
CA TYR A 29 0.66 22.65 2.27
C TYR A 29 1.70 23.04 1.23
N ASP A 30 2.57 23.97 1.63
CA ASP A 30 3.60 24.54 0.78
C ASP A 30 4.64 23.47 0.38
N ARG A 31 4.88 23.31 -0.92
CA ARG A 31 5.71 22.22 -1.48
C ARG A 31 7.19 22.60 -1.59
N GLY A 32 7.54 23.85 -1.28
CA GLY A 32 8.90 24.37 -1.42
C GLY A 32 9.48 24.09 -2.81
N ASN A 33 10.75 23.68 -2.89
CA ASN A 33 11.44 23.34 -4.14
C ASN A 33 11.36 21.84 -4.51
N GLN A 34 10.36 21.12 -3.98
CA GLN A 34 10.29 19.67 -4.09
C GLN A 34 9.66 19.25 -5.43
N ASN A 35 10.52 18.97 -6.41
CA ASN A 35 10.09 18.54 -7.74
C ASN A 35 9.86 17.02 -7.79
N VAL A 36 8.80 16.58 -8.47
CA VAL A 36 8.50 15.15 -8.67
C VAL A 36 9.51 14.57 -9.66
N SER A 37 10.12 13.44 -9.30
CA SER A 37 11.07 12.75 -10.17
C SER A 37 10.40 12.31 -11.48
N LYS A 38 11.10 12.51 -12.62
CA LYS A 38 10.63 12.08 -13.95
C LYS A 38 10.33 10.58 -14.00
N SER A 39 11.11 9.76 -13.30
CA SER A 39 10.85 8.32 -13.20
C SER A 39 9.55 8.00 -12.47
N CYS A 40 9.20 8.78 -11.43
CA CYS A 40 7.94 8.63 -10.70
C CYS A 40 6.73 8.98 -11.59
N ILE A 41 6.84 10.06 -12.37
CA ILE A 41 5.80 10.47 -13.33
C ILE A 41 5.62 9.40 -14.40
N LEU A 42 6.71 8.88 -14.98
CA LEU A 42 6.65 7.84 -15.99
C LEU A 42 5.97 6.57 -15.47
N ILE A 43 6.42 6.04 -14.33
CA ILE A 43 5.83 4.84 -13.72
C ILE A 43 4.35 5.07 -13.40
N SER A 44 4.00 6.20 -12.78
CA SER A 44 2.61 6.51 -12.43
C SER A 44 1.71 6.62 -13.66
N SER A 45 2.19 7.27 -14.73
CA SER A 45 1.45 7.40 -15.99
C SER A 45 1.22 6.03 -16.67
N ALA A 46 2.23 5.16 -16.68
CA ALA A 46 2.12 3.81 -17.22
C ALA A 46 1.10 2.97 -16.43
N THR A 47 1.09 3.08 -15.10
CA THR A 47 0.10 2.41 -14.25
C THR A 47 -1.32 2.88 -14.52
N TRP A 48 -1.55 4.19 -14.65
CA TRP A 48 -2.86 4.74 -14.98
C TRP A 48 -3.34 4.32 -16.38
N ALA A 49 -2.42 4.26 -17.36
CA ALA A 49 -2.73 3.75 -18.69
C ALA A 49 -3.13 2.26 -18.64
N ALA A 50 -2.36 1.42 -17.92
CA ALA A 50 -2.68 0.00 -17.75
C ALA A 50 -4.03 -0.20 -17.06
N ALA A 51 -4.31 0.56 -15.99
CA ALA A 51 -5.60 0.59 -15.31
C ALA A 51 -6.76 0.91 -16.27
N LEU A 52 -6.60 1.92 -17.13
CA LEU A 52 -7.62 2.32 -18.10
C LEU A 52 -7.88 1.23 -19.14
N VAL A 53 -6.82 0.59 -19.67
CA VAL A 53 -6.96 -0.53 -20.61
C VAL A 53 -7.73 -1.69 -19.96
N CYS A 54 -7.38 -2.05 -18.72
CA CYS A 54 -8.06 -3.11 -17.99
C CYS A 54 -9.54 -2.78 -17.73
N LEU A 55 -9.87 -1.51 -17.46
CA LEU A 55 -11.26 -1.04 -17.33
C LEU A 55 -12.05 -1.22 -18.63
N ILE A 56 -11.48 -0.79 -19.76
CA ILE A 56 -12.13 -0.91 -21.08
C ILE A 56 -12.36 -2.38 -21.44
N VAL A 57 -11.42 -3.27 -21.13
CA VAL A 57 -11.54 -4.72 -21.38
C VAL A 57 -12.59 -5.38 -20.48
N ALA A 58 -12.68 -4.97 -19.22
CA ALA A 58 -13.60 -5.55 -18.25
C ALA A 58 -15.05 -5.10 -18.46
N TRP A 59 -15.25 -3.87 -18.96
CA TRP A 59 -16.57 -3.26 -19.16
C TRP A 59 -17.56 -4.11 -19.97
N PRO A 60 -17.23 -4.59 -21.20
CA PRO A 60 -18.15 -5.39 -22.00
C PRO A 60 -18.36 -6.80 -21.44
N LYS A 61 -17.41 -7.34 -20.67
CA LYS A 61 -17.45 -8.71 -20.12
C LYS A 61 -18.11 -8.79 -18.74
N LEU A 62 -18.46 -7.64 -18.13
CA LEU A 62 -18.98 -7.54 -16.76
C LEU A 62 -18.11 -8.28 -15.73
N SER A 63 -16.82 -8.46 -16.02
CA SER A 63 -15.89 -9.27 -15.24
C SER A 63 -15.26 -8.47 -14.11
N TRP A 64 -16.09 -7.89 -13.25
CA TRP A 64 -15.68 -6.96 -12.18
C TRP A 64 -14.70 -7.59 -11.18
N LEU A 65 -14.89 -8.87 -10.83
CA LEU A 65 -13.99 -9.59 -9.93
C LEU A 65 -12.58 -9.75 -10.52
N TRP A 66 -12.49 -10.01 -11.82
CA TRP A 66 -11.21 -10.09 -12.51
C TRP A 66 -10.50 -8.73 -12.51
N LEU A 67 -11.24 -7.65 -12.76
CA LEU A 67 -10.72 -6.29 -12.70
C LEU A 67 -10.19 -5.93 -11.30
N ILE A 68 -10.92 -6.27 -10.24
CA ILE A 68 -10.48 -6.08 -8.84
C ILE A 68 -9.19 -6.88 -8.56
N SER A 69 -9.09 -8.11 -9.06
CA SER A 69 -7.89 -8.93 -8.92
C SER A 69 -6.67 -8.27 -9.59
N VAL A 70 -6.84 -7.76 -10.82
CA VAL A 70 -5.80 -7.02 -11.54
C VAL A 70 -5.37 -5.76 -10.77
N PHE A 71 -6.31 -4.98 -10.24
CA PHE A 71 -5.99 -3.80 -9.44
C PHE A 71 -5.21 -4.15 -8.16
N ASN A 72 -5.55 -5.26 -7.50
CA ASN A 72 -4.80 -5.74 -6.34
C ASN A 72 -3.36 -6.09 -6.73
N THR A 73 -3.15 -6.79 -7.84
CA THR A 73 -1.79 -7.08 -8.36
C THR A 73 -1.01 -5.80 -8.65
N ILE A 74 -1.63 -4.82 -9.34
CA ILE A 74 -1.02 -3.52 -9.60
C ILE A 74 -0.61 -2.83 -8.29
N GLN A 75 -1.48 -2.85 -7.28
CA GLN A 75 -1.22 -2.25 -5.98
C GLN A 75 0.01 -2.88 -5.30
N VAL A 76 0.14 -4.21 -5.31
CA VAL A 76 1.29 -4.91 -4.73
C VAL A 76 2.59 -4.53 -5.47
N VAL A 77 2.57 -4.54 -6.80
CA VAL A 77 3.74 -4.18 -7.62
C VAL A 77 4.17 -2.73 -7.37
N MET A 78 3.22 -1.79 -7.40
CA MET A 78 3.48 -0.38 -7.10
C MET A 78 4.03 -0.17 -5.70
N THR A 79 3.55 -0.97 -4.74
CA THR A 79 3.99 -0.94 -3.36
C THR A 79 5.44 -1.43 -3.21
N ALA A 80 5.83 -2.47 -3.95
CA ALA A 80 7.23 -2.90 -3.99
C ALA A 80 8.15 -1.85 -4.65
N ILE A 81 7.73 -1.30 -5.80
CA ILE A 81 8.49 -0.29 -6.56
C ILE A 81 8.72 0.98 -5.73
N LYS A 82 7.75 1.42 -4.91
CA LYS A 82 7.92 2.61 -4.05
C LYS A 82 8.78 2.32 -2.83
N TYR A 83 8.58 1.18 -2.16
CA TYR A 83 9.25 0.92 -0.88
C TYR A 83 10.69 0.47 -1.04
N ILE A 84 11.05 -0.34 -2.05
CA ILE A 84 12.43 -0.83 -2.19
C ILE A 84 13.45 0.32 -2.33
N PRO A 85 13.27 1.30 -3.25
CA PRO A 85 14.18 2.44 -3.35
C PRO A 85 14.17 3.30 -2.09
N GLN A 86 13.00 3.46 -1.45
CA GLN A 86 12.87 4.23 -0.22
C GLN A 86 13.66 3.59 0.94
N ALA A 87 13.60 2.26 1.11
CA ALA A 87 14.39 1.52 2.10
C ALA A 87 15.88 1.69 1.81
N PHE A 88 16.29 1.52 0.55
CA PHE A 88 17.69 1.62 0.17
C PHE A 88 18.25 3.04 0.42
N MET A 89 17.51 4.07 0.04
CA MET A 89 17.91 5.47 0.27
C MET A 89 17.98 5.79 1.76
N ASN A 90 17.01 5.34 2.56
CA ASN A 90 17.01 5.54 4.00
C ASN A 90 18.19 4.81 4.67
N PHE A 91 18.49 3.58 4.25
CA PHE A 91 19.62 2.81 4.74
C PHE A 91 20.96 3.51 4.43
N LYS A 92 21.13 3.97 3.18
CA LYS A 92 22.33 4.68 2.74
C LYS A 92 22.52 6.02 3.47
N ARG A 93 21.44 6.76 3.71
CA ARG A 93 21.48 8.08 4.37
C ARG A 93 21.49 8.02 5.89
N LYS A 94 21.26 6.84 6.50
CA LYS A 94 21.07 6.64 7.95
C LYS A 94 20.05 7.63 8.56
N SER A 95 19.10 8.08 7.74
CA SER A 95 18.15 9.14 8.08
C SER A 95 16.80 8.81 7.49
N THR A 96 15.77 9.08 8.27
CA THR A 96 14.36 8.96 7.88
C THR A 96 13.71 10.32 7.61
N VAL A 97 14.51 11.39 7.48
CA VAL A 97 14.02 12.74 7.15
C VAL A 97 13.35 12.71 5.77
N GLY A 98 12.07 13.11 5.74
CA GLY A 98 11.20 13.05 4.55
C GLY A 98 10.30 11.80 4.47
N TRP A 99 10.38 10.89 5.44
CA TRP A 99 9.52 9.69 5.52
C TRP A 99 8.29 9.97 6.41
N SER A 100 7.07 9.87 5.87
CA SER A 100 5.83 10.18 6.59
C SER A 100 5.43 9.06 7.57
N ILE A 101 6.00 9.06 8.77
CA ILE A 101 5.82 8.02 9.81
C ILE A 101 4.36 7.63 10.02
N GLY A 102 3.44 8.60 10.05
CA GLY A 102 2.00 8.35 10.21
C GLY A 102 1.41 7.49 9.10
N ASN A 103 1.82 7.70 7.85
CA ASN A 103 1.34 6.93 6.71
C ASN A 103 1.81 5.47 6.78
N ILE A 104 3.05 5.22 7.21
CA ILE A 104 3.55 3.85 7.40
C ILE A 104 2.86 3.13 8.56
N LEU A 105 2.56 3.85 9.66
CA LEU A 105 1.79 3.27 10.75
C LEU A 105 0.39 2.88 10.28
N LEU A 106 -0.27 3.74 9.50
CA LEU A 106 -1.58 3.42 8.90
C LEU A 106 -1.50 2.22 7.95
N ASP A 107 -0.48 2.17 7.09
CA ASP A 107 -0.21 1.03 6.20
C ASP A 107 0.03 -0.27 7.00
N LEU A 108 0.82 -0.21 8.08
CA LEU A 108 1.11 -1.36 8.95
C LEU A 108 -0.14 -1.83 9.68
N THR A 109 -0.89 -0.91 10.30
CA THR A 109 -2.15 -1.22 10.98
C THR A 109 -3.16 -1.81 10.00
N GLY A 110 -3.29 -1.25 8.80
CA GLY A 110 -4.12 -1.79 7.73
C GLY A 110 -3.70 -3.19 7.31
N GLY A 111 -2.39 -3.43 7.11
CA GLY A 111 -1.84 -4.74 6.78
C GLY A 111 -2.05 -5.79 7.88
N LEU A 112 -1.91 -5.39 9.15
CA LEU A 112 -2.17 -6.25 10.31
C LEU A 112 -3.66 -6.59 10.44
N LEU A 113 -4.54 -5.60 10.36
CA LEU A 113 -5.99 -5.81 10.44
C LEU A 113 -6.49 -6.71 9.30
N ASN A 114 -5.94 -6.53 8.09
CA ASN A 114 -6.24 -7.38 6.95
C ASN A 114 -5.80 -8.84 7.18
N PHE A 115 -4.60 -9.04 7.73
CA PHE A 115 -4.09 -10.37 8.06
C PHE A 115 -4.94 -11.06 9.14
N VAL A 116 -5.31 -10.33 10.20
CA VAL A 116 -6.20 -10.82 11.27
C VAL A 116 -7.56 -11.20 10.71
N GLN A 117 -8.15 -10.37 9.84
CA GLN A 117 -9.41 -10.68 9.17
C GLN A 117 -9.33 -12.00 8.40
N MET A 118 -8.28 -12.19 7.60
CA MET A 118 -8.09 -13.41 6.82
C MET A 118 -7.86 -14.63 7.71
N ALA A 119 -7.17 -14.47 8.85
CA ALA A 119 -7.00 -15.51 9.84
C ALA A 119 -8.34 -15.92 10.48
N VAL A 120 -9.15 -14.95 10.91
CA VAL A 120 -10.49 -15.20 11.48
C VAL A 120 -11.39 -15.90 10.46
N GLN A 121 -11.41 -15.45 9.20
CA GLN A 121 -12.21 -16.08 8.13
C GLN A 121 -11.73 -17.51 7.82
N SER A 122 -10.43 -17.78 7.90
CA SER A 122 -9.88 -19.12 7.68
C SER A 122 -10.22 -20.09 8.81
N VAL A 123 -10.27 -19.60 10.05
CA VAL A 123 -10.73 -20.37 11.22
C VAL A 123 -12.22 -20.69 11.10
N ASP A 124 -13.04 -19.71 10.77
CA ASP A 124 -14.49 -19.88 10.60
C ASP A 124 -14.84 -20.88 9.48
N GLN A 125 -14.15 -20.78 8.34
CA GLN A 125 -14.38 -21.66 7.20
C GLN A 125 -13.61 -23.00 7.29
N ASN A 126 -12.84 -23.22 8.36
CA ASN A 126 -11.92 -24.36 8.52
C ASN A 126 -11.05 -24.64 7.28
N THR A 127 -10.68 -23.60 6.54
CA THR A 127 -9.93 -23.72 5.29
C THR A 127 -9.03 -22.50 5.04
N TRP A 128 -7.88 -22.75 4.43
CA TRP A 128 -6.85 -21.73 4.14
C TRP A 128 -7.07 -21.05 2.79
N VAL A 129 -8.23 -21.27 2.15
CA VAL A 129 -8.57 -20.72 0.83
C VAL A 129 -8.49 -19.19 0.82
N ASN A 130 -8.71 -18.52 1.94
CA ASN A 130 -8.57 -17.07 2.00
C ASN A 130 -7.12 -16.63 1.77
N PHE A 131 -6.14 -17.31 2.38
CA PHE A 131 -4.71 -16.99 2.24
C PHE A 131 -4.18 -17.19 0.82
N TYR A 132 -4.47 -18.34 0.19
CA TYR A 132 -3.99 -18.63 -1.16
C TYR A 132 -4.87 -18.00 -2.25
N GLY A 133 -6.17 -17.87 -2.01
CA GLY A 133 -7.13 -17.27 -2.93
C GLY A 133 -7.04 -15.75 -3.01
N ASN A 134 -6.44 -15.09 -2.00
CA ASN A 134 -6.24 -13.65 -1.99
C ASN A 134 -4.77 -13.27 -1.76
N ILE A 135 -3.89 -13.86 -2.58
CA ILE A 135 -2.44 -13.71 -2.45
C ILE A 135 -1.96 -12.26 -2.45
N GLY A 136 -2.67 -11.36 -3.14
CA GLY A 136 -2.31 -9.94 -3.19
C GLY A 136 -2.42 -9.25 -1.84
N LYS A 137 -3.49 -9.52 -1.08
CA LYS A 137 -3.67 -9.01 0.30
C LYS A 137 -2.57 -9.56 1.24
N THR A 138 -2.29 -10.86 1.13
CA THR A 138 -1.24 -11.51 1.95
C THR A 138 0.15 -10.97 1.63
N LEU A 139 0.51 -10.82 0.36
CA LEU A 139 1.78 -10.24 -0.07
C LEU A 139 1.92 -8.79 0.39
N LEU A 140 0.85 -8.01 0.30
CA LEU A 140 0.87 -6.62 0.74
C LEU A 140 1.16 -6.51 2.25
N SER A 141 0.48 -7.31 3.08
CA SER A 141 0.74 -7.37 4.52
C SER A 141 2.20 -7.75 4.81
N LEU A 142 2.73 -8.76 4.12
CA LEU A 142 4.12 -9.20 4.28
C LEU A 142 5.13 -8.10 3.91
N VAL A 143 4.92 -7.38 2.81
CA VAL A 143 5.77 -6.27 2.39
C VAL A 143 5.81 -5.18 3.47
N TYR A 144 4.67 -4.84 4.08
CA TYR A 144 4.63 -3.85 5.16
C TYR A 144 5.38 -4.30 6.42
N PHE A 145 5.24 -5.57 6.82
CA PHE A 145 5.97 -6.12 7.96
C PHE A 145 7.49 -6.13 7.75
N LEU A 146 7.94 -6.64 6.59
CA LEU A 146 9.37 -6.71 6.25
C LEU A 146 10.01 -5.32 6.17
N PHE A 147 9.33 -4.37 5.52
CA PHE A 147 9.83 -3.01 5.37
C PHE A 147 9.93 -2.28 6.72
N ASN A 148 8.93 -2.40 7.57
CA ASN A 148 8.95 -1.80 8.92
C ASN A 148 10.03 -2.42 9.81
N GLY A 149 10.21 -3.75 9.76
CA GLY A 149 11.27 -4.44 10.50
C GLY A 149 12.66 -3.99 10.08
N PHE A 150 12.90 -3.83 8.78
CA PHE A 150 14.19 -3.38 8.22
C PHE A 150 14.52 -1.91 8.56
N LEU A 151 13.52 -1.04 8.67
CA LEU A 151 13.71 0.37 9.04
C LEU A 151 13.85 0.62 10.55
N SER A 152 13.44 -0.32 11.39
CA SER A 152 13.58 -0.25 12.86
C SER A 152 15.03 -0.03 13.35
N PRO A 153 16.06 -0.73 12.84
CA PRO A 153 17.46 -0.45 13.22
C PRO A 153 17.94 0.94 12.76
N CYS A 154 17.38 1.50 11.68
CA CYS A 154 17.72 2.85 11.22
C CYS A 154 17.06 3.93 12.10
N LYS A 155 15.86 3.70 12.65
CA LYS A 155 15.19 4.60 13.61
C LYS A 155 16.04 4.85 14.86
N ARG A 156 16.73 3.81 15.37
CA ARG A 156 17.60 3.94 16.56
C ARG A 156 18.77 4.91 16.34
N ILE A 157 19.19 5.14 15.10
CA ILE A 157 20.28 6.07 14.77
C ILE A 157 19.78 7.52 14.68
N THR A 158 18.58 7.76 14.16
CA THR A 158 18.04 9.12 14.01
C THR A 158 17.55 9.73 15.34
N THR A 159 16.94 8.94 16.24
CA THR A 159 16.50 9.46 17.55
C THR A 159 17.68 9.86 18.45
N VAL A 160 18.85 9.23 18.28
CA VAL A 160 20.08 9.61 19.00
C VAL A 160 20.67 10.95 18.50
N PHE A 161 20.39 11.34 17.25
CA PHE A 161 20.92 12.56 16.62
C PHE A 161 19.98 13.79 16.68
N GLN A 162 18.82 13.68 17.33
CA GLN A 162 17.88 14.80 17.52
C GLN A 162 17.74 15.20 19.00
N ILE A 163 18.63 14.71 19.88
CA ILE A 163 18.70 15.07 21.31
C ILE A 163 19.93 15.96 21.61
N HIS A 164 20.58 16.54 20.59
CA HIS A 164 21.60 17.58 20.76
C HIS A 164 21.31 18.77 19.84
#